data_AF-A0A212PEE8-F1
#
_entry.id   AF-A0A212PEE8-F1
#
_cell.length_a   1.000
_cell.length_b   1.000
_cell.length_c   1.000
_cell.angle_alpha   90.00
_cell.angle_beta   90.00
_cell.angle_gamma   90.00
#
_symmetry.space_group_name_H-M   'P 1'
#
loop_
_entity.id
_entity.type
_entity.pdbx_description
1 polymer ?
#
loop_
_entity_poly.entity_id
_entity_poly.type
_entity_poly.pdbx_seq_one_letter_code
_entity_poly.pdbx_strand_id
1 'polypeptide(L)' 'MIHEGWAFVCVTCFWGWIVATAGFIIKSFSGRDTFNGRPAALWGTIIVLFYCLWVTGMLNS' A
#
# COMPACT_ATOMS: atom_id res chain seq x y z
N MET A 1 -5.86 -22.56 11.29
CA MET A 1 -6.72 -21.42 11.68
C MET A 1 -5.94 -20.11 11.86
N ILE A 2 -5.03 -19.97 12.83
CA ILE A 2 -4.29 -18.69 13.03
C ILE A 2 -3.34 -18.38 11.86
N HIS A 3 -2.60 -19.39 11.36
CA HIS A 3 -1.72 -19.26 10.20
C HIS A 3 -2.48 -18.91 8.90
N GLU A 4 -3.69 -19.44 8.71
CA GLU A 4 -4.53 -19.14 7.53
C GLU A 4 -5.03 -17.68 7.57
N GLY A 5 -5.33 -17.16 8.77
CA GLY A 5 -5.69 -15.76 8.95
C GLY A 5 -4.55 -14.82 8.59
N TRP A 6 -3.33 -15.11 9.05
CA TRP A 6 -2.16 -14.31 8.69
C TRP A 6 -1.79 -14.39 7.21
N ALA A 7 -1.94 -15.56 6.58
CA ALA A 7 -1.77 -15.71 5.14
C ALA A 7 -2.77 -14.83 4.35
N PHE A 8 -4.04 -14.79 4.76
CA PHE A 8 -5.05 -13.93 4.14
C PHE A 8 -4.75 -12.43 4.32
N VAL A 9 -4.29 -12.04 5.51
CA VAL A 9 -3.83 -10.67 5.80
C VAL A 9 -2.65 -10.32 4.89
N CYS A 10 -1.66 -11.20 4.75
CA CYS A 10 -0.52 -10.98 3.86
C CYS A 10 -0.94 -10.70 2.42
N VAL A 11 -1.81 -11.54 1.85
CA VAL A 11 -2.28 -11.39 0.46
C VAL A 11 -3.07 -10.09 0.29
N THR A 12 -3.95 -9.78 1.25
CA THR A 12 -4.77 -8.57 1.21
C THR A 12 -3.92 -7.30 1.33
N CYS A 13 -2.93 -7.30 2.23
CA CYS A 13 -2.03 -6.16 2.42
C CYS A 13 -1.11 -5.95 1.22
N PHE A 14 -0.66 -7.04 0.59
CA PHE A 14 0.11 -6.97 -0.65
C PHE A 14 -0.69 -6.33 -1.79
N TRP A 15 -1.93 -6.76 -2.00
CA TRP A 15 -2.81 -6.15 -2.98
C TRP A 15 -3.13 -4.69 -2.65
N GLY A 16 -3.37 -4.37 -1.38
CA GLY A 16 -3.56 -3.00 -0.91
C GLY A 16 -2.35 -2.10 -1.21
N TRP A 17 -1.13 -2.62 -1.00
CA TRP A 17 0.11 -1.93 -1.34
C TRP A 17 0.23 -1.66 -2.85
N ILE A 18 -0.10 -2.64 -3.71
CA ILE A 18 -0.10 -2.48 -5.17
C ILE A 18 -1.08 -1.38 -5.59
N VAL A 19 -2.34 -1.46 -5.13
CA VAL A 19 -3.38 -0.48 -5.47
C VAL A 19 -3.00 0.91 -4.97
N ALA A 20 -2.44 1.01 -3.77
CA ALA A 20 -1.96 2.28 -3.21
C ALA A 20 -0.81 2.86 -4.04
N THR A 21 0.11 2.01 -4.52
CA THR A 21 1.22 2.41 -5.39
C THR A 21 0.72 2.90 -6.75
N ALA A 22 -0.22 2.19 -7.37
CA ALA A 22 -0.86 2.63 -8.60
C ALA A 22 -1.59 3.98 -8.41
N GLY A 23 -2.36 4.11 -7.31
CA GLY A 23 -3.04 5.34 -6.94
C GLY A 23 -2.08 6.50 -6.72
N PHE A 24 -0.95 6.27 -6.04
CA PHE A 24 0.11 7.26 -5.87
C PHE A 24 0.64 7.73 -7.21
N ILE A 25 0.98 6.83 -8.13
CA ILE A 25 1.53 7.20 -9.44
C ILE A 25 0.50 8.03 -10.22
N ILE A 26 -0.73 7.54 -10.34
CA ILE A 26 -1.78 8.18 -11.15
C ILE A 26 -2.19 9.54 -10.56
N LYS A 27 -2.31 9.64 -9.24
CA LYS A 27 -2.83 10.86 -8.57
C LYS A 27 -1.74 11.88 -8.24
N SER A 28 -0.51 11.44 -8.00
CA SER A 28 0.60 12.36 -7.71
C SER A 28 1.15 12.98 -8.99
N PHE A 29 1.11 12.25 -10.12
CA PHE A 29 1.58 12.70 -11.43
C PHE A 29 0.40 12.89 -12.40
N SER A 30 -0.55 13.73 -12.02
CA SER A 30 -1.79 13.96 -12.80
C SER A 30 -1.58 14.72 -14.12
N GLY A 31 -0.38 15.23 -14.38
CA GLY A 31 -0.06 16.03 -15.56
C GLY A 31 1.44 16.08 -15.83
N ARG A 32 1.82 16.50 -17.04
CA ARG A 32 3.22 16.59 -17.49
C ARG A 32 3.97 17.59 -16.61
N ASP A 33 5.07 17.14 -15.99
CA ASP A 33 5.91 17.92 -15.08
C ASP A 33 5.18 18.50 -13.85
N THR A 34 4.00 17.99 -13.51
CA THR A 34 3.25 18.40 -12.30
C THR A 34 3.28 17.30 -11.25
N PHE A 35 3.77 17.65 -10.05
CA PHE A 35 3.70 16.79 -8.88
C PHE A 35 2.74 17.37 -7.85
N ASN A 36 1.65 16.67 -7.59
CA ASN A 36 0.67 17.06 -6.59
C ASN A 36 1.06 16.50 -5.21
N GLY A 37 1.66 17.33 -4.37
CA GLY A 37 2.15 16.93 -3.05
C GLY A 37 1.09 16.41 -2.08
N ARG A 38 -0.15 16.91 -2.16
CA ARG A 38 -1.25 16.47 -1.27
C ARG A 38 -1.70 15.03 -1.55
N PRO A 39 -2.07 14.63 -2.78
CA PRO A 39 -2.32 13.23 -3.09
C PRO A 39 -1.07 12.37 -2.91
N ALA A 40 0.13 12.89 -3.19
CA ALA A 40 1.36 12.15 -2.93
C ALA A 40 1.53 11.80 -1.45
N ALA A 41 1.31 12.75 -0.54
CA ALA A 41 1.38 12.48 0.89
C ALA A 41 0.31 11.47 1.34
N LEU A 42 -0.93 11.61 0.85
CA LEU A 42 -2.03 10.70 1.19
C LEU A 42 -1.75 9.27 0.70
N TRP A 43 -1.51 9.09 -0.61
CA TRP A 43 -1.26 7.77 -1.19
C TRP A 43 0.06 7.18 -0.69
N GLY A 44 1.10 8.00 -0.52
CA GLY A 44 2.38 7.58 0.05
C GLY A 44 2.23 7.05 1.48
N THR A 45 1.44 7.72 2.32
CA THR A 45 1.15 7.24 3.69
C THR A 45 0.43 5.90 3.65
N ILE A 46 -0.55 5.73 2.74
CA ILE A 46 -1.29 4.47 2.58
C ILE A 46 -0.35 3.33 2.13
N ILE A 47 0.59 3.60 1.22
CA ILE A 47 1.63 2.64 0.81
C ILE A 47 2.44 2.17 2.02
N VAL A 48 2.93 3.11 2.83
CA VAL A 48 3.73 2.79 4.02
C VAL A 48 2.92 1.95 5.02
N LEU A 49 1.66 2.31 5.27
CA LEU A 49 0.78 1.55 6.16
C LEU A 49 0.57 0.11 5.68
N PHE A 50 0.25 -0.09 4.40
CA PHE A 50 0.07 -1.43 3.84
C PHE A 50 1.37 -2.24 3.83
N TYR A 51 2.51 -1.60 3.59
CA TYR A 51 3.80 -2.24 3.67
C TYR A 51 4.11 -2.73 5.08
N CYS A 52 3.92 -1.86 6.10
CA CYS A 52 4.11 -2.25 7.50
C CYS A 52 3.19 -3.40 7.90
N LEU A 53 1.91 -3.33 7.54
CA LEU A 53 0.94 -4.40 7.79
C LEU A 53 1.33 -5.71 7.10
N TRP A 54 1.82 -5.64 5.86
CA TRP A 54 2.29 -6.80 5.12
C TRP A 54 3.50 -7.45 5.79
N VAL A 55 4.50 -6.66 6.21
CA VAL A 55 5.66 -7.16 6.96
C VAL A 55 5.24 -7.80 8.28
N THR A 56 4.34 -7.17 9.04
CA THR A 56 3.82 -7.78 10.28
C THR A 56 3.05 -9.07 10.01
N GLY A 57 2.33 -9.16 8.89
CA GLY A 57 1.68 -10.38 8.46
C GLY A 57 2.68 -11.49 8.19
N MET A 58 3.76 -11.19 7.46
CA MET A 58 4.80 -12.16 7.14
C MET A 58 5.55 -12.65 8.39
N LEU A 59 5.72 -11.81 9.40
CA LEU A 59 6.37 -12.19 10.65
C LEU A 59 5.52 -13.14 11.52
N ASN A 60 4.19 -13.17 11.31
CA ASN A 60 3.26 -13.97 12.11
C ASN A 60 2.58 -15.10 11.31
N SER A 61 2.78 -15.17 9.99
CA SER A 61 2.29 -16.22 9.09
C SER A 61 3.21 -17.44 9.12
#